data_AF-A0A2R6NFY7-F1
#
_entry.id   AF-A0A2R6NFY7-F1
#
_cell.length_a   1.000
_cell.length_b   1.000
_cell.length_c   1.000
_cell.angle_alpha   90.00
_cell.angle_beta   90.00
_cell.angle_gamma   90.00
#
_symmetry.space_group_name_H-M   'P 1'
#
loop_
_entity.id
_entity.type
_entity.pdbx_description
1 polymer ?
#
loop_
_entity_poly.entity_id
_entity_poly.type
_entity_poly.pdbx_seq_one_letter_code
_entity_poly.pdbx_strand_id
1 'polypeptide(L)'
;MLLTAFIPLVLAALPSLAQDIVYDSAHNATTIVGTWSTGSKAVSTGAGFANPVNQSFIYPNTTGVSYSFTDDGFYEISRYRFNGNGSEPTCITGVMTWVHGTYQLIANGSIVMTPFGDGFQQVQDPCAAVSNFIQLYNETELYQSWRIFLDPVDGPKLHLFQFDGSPVAPQFQISATPNMLPTQSLINNTASDSGSLQSRSQTKRSGGERAWTPTGVGALLVSLVTVGAASLIL
;
A
#
# COMPACT_ATOMS: atom_id res chain seq x y z
N MET A 1 -0.18 -51.54 -40.93
CA MET A 1 -0.68 -51.74 -39.55
C MET A 1 0.01 -50.73 -38.67
N LEU A 2 -0.66 -49.60 -38.39
CA LEU A 2 -0.17 -48.56 -37.48
C LEU A 2 -0.46 -48.99 -36.04
N LEU A 3 0.56 -49.05 -35.19
CA LEU A 3 0.41 -49.17 -33.74
C LEU A 3 0.89 -47.87 -33.10
N THR A 4 -0.06 -46.99 -32.79
CA THR A 4 0.12 -45.79 -31.97
C THR A 4 0.23 -46.21 -30.50
N ALA A 5 1.39 -45.96 -29.88
CA ALA A 5 1.56 -46.11 -28.44
C ALA A 5 1.10 -44.82 -27.74
N PHE A 6 0.02 -44.91 -26.96
CA PHE A 6 -0.38 -43.87 -26.02
C PHE A 6 0.35 -44.09 -24.69
N ILE A 7 1.21 -43.16 -24.29
CA ILE A 7 1.81 -43.07 -22.96
C ILE A 7 0.91 -42.17 -22.10
N PRO A 8 0.36 -42.62 -20.96
CA PRO A 8 -0.35 -41.72 -20.05
C PRO A 8 0.67 -40.93 -19.22
N LEU A 9 0.67 -39.61 -19.38
CA LEU A 9 1.38 -38.67 -18.52
C LEU A 9 0.61 -38.57 -17.19
N VAL A 10 1.02 -39.35 -16.19
CA VAL A 10 0.51 -39.22 -14.81
C VAL A 10 1.14 -37.98 -14.19
N LEU A 11 0.39 -36.88 -14.16
CA LEU A 11 0.75 -35.66 -13.46
C LEU A 11 0.59 -35.92 -11.95
N ALA A 12 1.68 -36.22 -11.25
CA ALA A 12 1.68 -36.31 -9.80
C ALA A 12 1.45 -34.90 -9.22
N ALA A 13 0.22 -34.63 -8.79
CA ALA A 13 -0.08 -33.49 -7.93
C ALA A 13 0.53 -33.78 -6.55
N LEU A 14 1.78 -33.34 -6.35
CA LEU A 14 2.35 -33.29 -5.01
C LEU A 14 1.56 -32.24 -4.22
N PRO A 15 0.92 -32.59 -3.09
CA PRO A 15 0.45 -31.56 -2.17
C PRO A 15 1.67 -30.77 -1.73
N SER A 16 1.70 -29.47 -2.00
CA SER A 16 2.67 -28.56 -1.39
C SER A 16 2.38 -28.55 0.11
N LEU A 17 3.02 -29.45 0.84
CA LEU A 17 3.10 -29.33 2.29
C LEU A 17 3.72 -27.95 2.54
N ALA A 18 2.96 -27.08 3.21
CA ALA A 18 3.52 -25.88 3.79
C ALA A 18 4.74 -26.32 4.61
N GLN A 19 5.93 -25.99 4.14
CA GLN A 19 7.14 -26.29 4.91
C GLN A 19 7.06 -25.41 6.16
N ASP A 20 6.96 -26.05 7.32
CA ASP A 20 7.05 -25.35 8.60
C ASP A 20 8.34 -24.51 8.60
N ILE A 21 8.23 -23.29 9.13
CA ILE A 21 9.39 -22.42 9.33
C ILE A 21 10.39 -23.20 10.18
N VAL A 22 11.56 -23.45 9.61
CA VAL A 22 12.63 -24.14 10.33
C VAL A 22 13.19 -23.15 11.35
N TYR A 23 12.72 -23.23 12.59
CA TYR A 23 13.30 -22.54 13.73
C TYR A 23 14.67 -23.15 14.04
N ASP A 24 15.66 -22.79 13.23
CA ASP A 24 17.05 -23.13 13.46
C ASP A 24 17.64 -22.27 14.62
N SER A 25 18.92 -22.47 14.91
CA SER A 25 19.62 -21.69 15.94
C SER A 25 19.57 -20.17 15.73
N ALA A 26 19.23 -19.68 14.54
CA ALA A 26 19.09 -18.25 14.25
C ALA A 26 17.70 -17.67 14.60
N HIS A 27 16.71 -18.51 14.90
CA HIS A 27 15.34 -18.09 15.27
C HIS A 27 14.91 -18.61 16.66
N ASN A 28 15.84 -19.19 17.43
CA ASN A 28 15.55 -19.98 18.63
C ASN A 28 15.58 -19.17 19.94
N ALA A 29 15.83 -17.86 19.90
CA ALA A 29 15.87 -17.06 21.13
C ALA A 29 14.46 -16.85 21.73
N THR A 30 13.47 -16.50 20.89
CA THR A 30 12.05 -16.38 21.22
C THR A 30 11.20 -16.52 19.95
N THR A 31 9.88 -16.63 20.07
CA THR A 31 9.00 -16.35 18.94
C THR A 31 9.10 -14.87 18.54
N ILE A 32 8.68 -14.52 17.32
CA ILE A 32 8.63 -13.12 16.85
C ILE A 32 7.53 -12.31 17.56
N VAL A 33 6.61 -12.99 18.24
CA VAL A 33 5.49 -12.38 18.96
C VAL A 33 6.01 -11.44 20.07
N GLY A 34 5.38 -10.28 20.18
CA GLY A 34 5.74 -9.23 21.12
C GLY A 34 6.02 -7.90 20.44
N THR A 35 6.49 -6.95 21.22
CA THR A 35 6.81 -5.59 20.78
C THR A 35 8.31 -5.38 20.77
N TRP A 36 8.81 -4.87 19.66
CA TRP A 36 10.22 -4.64 19.36
C TRP A 36 10.46 -3.17 19.05
N SER A 37 11.59 -2.61 19.46
CA SER A 37 11.92 -1.20 19.22
C SER A 37 13.41 -0.97 19.01
N THR A 38 13.78 -0.04 18.14
CA THR A 38 15.18 0.36 17.88
C THR A 38 15.72 1.36 18.90
N GLY A 39 17.04 1.51 18.92
CA GLY A 39 17.72 2.67 19.51
C GLY A 39 17.46 2.76 21.02
N SER A 40 16.96 3.91 21.48
CA SER A 40 16.67 4.13 22.91
C SER A 40 15.34 3.55 23.38
N LYS A 41 14.65 2.74 22.55
CA LYS A 41 13.38 2.08 22.87
C LYS A 41 12.20 3.05 23.14
N ALA A 42 12.32 4.32 22.74
CA ALA A 42 11.31 5.34 23.02
C ALA A 42 10.12 5.29 22.07
N VAL A 43 10.33 4.84 20.82
CA VAL A 43 9.24 4.57 19.88
C VAL A 43 8.63 3.24 20.25
N SER A 44 7.33 3.21 20.47
CA SER A 44 6.57 2.00 20.77
C SER A 44 5.28 2.03 19.97
N THR A 45 4.79 0.87 19.56
CA THR A 45 3.46 0.69 18.97
C THR A 45 2.35 0.95 19.98
N GLY A 46 1.12 1.12 19.48
CA GLY A 46 -0.11 1.31 20.23
C GLY A 46 -0.57 2.75 20.32
N ALA A 47 -1.57 2.97 21.19
CA ALA A 47 -2.23 4.27 21.39
C ALA A 47 -1.29 5.39 21.91
N GLY A 48 -0.09 5.02 22.38
CA GLY A 48 0.95 5.98 22.78
C GLY A 48 1.70 6.62 21.60
N PHE A 49 1.47 6.18 20.37
CA PHE A 49 2.16 6.67 19.17
C PHE A 49 1.22 7.26 18.12
N ALA A 50 0.13 6.56 17.81
CA ALA A 50 -0.84 7.01 16.81
C ALA A 50 -2.25 7.08 17.38
N ASN A 51 -3.02 8.07 16.92
CA ASN A 51 -4.45 8.17 17.14
C ASN A 51 -5.17 8.17 15.78
N PRO A 52 -5.70 7.01 15.34
CA PRO A 52 -6.37 6.89 14.04
C PRO A 52 -7.68 7.69 13.94
N VAL A 53 -8.37 7.96 15.06
CA VAL A 53 -9.64 8.70 15.06
C VAL A 53 -9.46 10.12 14.53
N ASN A 54 -8.35 10.76 14.91
CA ASN A 54 -8.00 12.12 14.50
C ASN A 54 -6.87 12.14 13.46
N GLN A 55 -6.41 10.99 12.97
CA GLN A 55 -5.23 10.83 12.11
C GLN A 55 -4.04 11.64 12.60
N SER A 56 -3.67 11.50 13.87
CA SER A 56 -2.59 12.29 14.51
C SER A 56 -1.57 11.41 15.21
N PHE A 57 -0.38 11.95 15.43
CA PHE A 57 0.70 11.27 16.15
C PHE A 57 1.02 11.88 17.51
N ILE A 58 1.51 11.05 18.43
CA ILE A 58 2.14 11.45 19.68
C ILE A 58 3.64 11.25 19.52
N TYR A 59 4.40 12.34 19.62
CA TYR A 59 5.83 12.34 19.30
C TYR A 59 6.65 11.72 20.44
N PRO A 60 7.41 10.65 20.17
CA PRO A 60 8.39 10.15 21.12
C PRO A 60 9.56 11.12 21.28
N ASN A 61 10.24 11.07 22.42
CA ASN A 61 11.36 11.99 22.70
C ASN A 61 12.60 11.75 21.80
N THR A 62 12.71 10.56 21.19
CA THR A 62 13.78 10.19 20.27
C THR A 62 13.23 9.42 19.08
N THR A 63 13.94 9.47 17.96
CA THR A 63 13.59 8.71 16.76
C THR A 63 13.82 7.21 16.94
N GLY A 64 13.11 6.45 16.12
CA GLY A 64 13.18 5.01 16.14
C GLY A 64 12.08 4.38 15.31
N VAL A 65 12.09 3.05 15.31
CA VAL A 65 11.04 2.23 14.73
C VAL A 65 10.65 1.19 15.76
N SER A 66 9.36 0.88 15.79
CA SER A 66 8.82 -0.21 16.58
C SER A 66 7.93 -1.11 15.71
N TYR A 67 7.98 -2.40 16.00
CA TYR A 67 7.16 -3.43 15.40
C TYR A 67 6.46 -4.19 16.51
N SER A 68 5.21 -4.56 16.31
CA SER A 68 4.46 -5.43 17.21
C SER A 68 3.87 -6.56 16.40
N PHE A 69 4.02 -7.79 16.88
CA PHE A 69 3.53 -9.00 16.23
C PHE A 69 2.68 -9.80 17.23
N THR A 70 1.49 -10.18 16.79
CA THR A 70 0.59 -11.09 17.52
C THR A 70 0.74 -12.52 17.05
N ASP A 71 0.31 -13.48 17.86
CA ASP A 71 0.31 -14.90 17.51
C ASP A 71 -0.74 -15.28 16.45
N ASP A 72 -1.81 -14.49 16.31
CA ASP A 72 -2.88 -14.67 15.32
C ASP A 72 -2.61 -13.98 13.97
N GLY A 73 -1.40 -13.46 13.76
CA GLY A 73 -0.94 -13.00 12.45
C GLY A 73 -1.21 -11.53 12.14
N PHE A 74 -1.44 -10.69 13.15
CA PHE A 74 -1.51 -9.23 13.00
C PHE A 74 -0.22 -8.54 13.39
N TYR A 75 0.08 -7.44 12.70
CA TYR A 75 1.23 -6.60 12.98
C TYR A 75 0.86 -5.12 13.06
N GLU A 76 1.69 -4.36 13.76
CA GLU A 76 1.69 -2.91 13.73
C GLU A 76 3.13 -2.39 13.61
N ILE A 77 3.31 -1.29 12.87
CA ILE A 77 4.57 -0.57 12.72
C ILE A 77 4.36 0.90 13.12
N SER A 78 5.25 1.38 13.99
CA SER A 78 5.39 2.79 14.34
C SER A 78 6.78 3.28 13.95
N ARG A 79 6.88 4.30 13.10
CA ARG A 79 8.16 4.86 12.63
C ARG A 79 8.23 6.34 12.91
N TYR A 80 9.28 6.76 13.57
CA TYR A 80 9.65 8.16 13.67
C TYR A 80 11.08 8.33 13.18
N ARG A 81 11.26 8.97 12.02
CA ARG A 81 12.56 9.11 11.34
C ARG A 81 12.79 10.56 10.93
N PHE A 82 14.06 10.94 10.90
CA PHE A 82 14.51 12.16 10.25
C PHE A 82 15.36 11.82 9.04
N ASN A 83 15.22 12.61 7.98
CA ASN A 83 16.18 12.66 6.89
C ASN A 83 16.83 14.05 6.91
N GLY A 84 18.14 14.05 7.17
CA GLY A 84 18.93 15.27 7.34
C GLY A 84 19.45 15.79 6.00
N ASN A 85 19.57 17.11 5.89
CA ASN A 85 20.15 17.79 4.75
C ASN A 85 21.47 18.46 5.17
N GLY A 86 22.61 17.89 4.78
CA GLY A 86 23.93 18.39 5.16
C GLY A 86 24.31 19.72 4.48
N SER A 87 23.70 20.04 3.34
CA SER A 87 23.94 21.30 2.63
C SER A 87 23.09 22.44 3.18
N GLU A 88 21.89 22.15 3.67
CA GLU A 88 21.01 23.11 4.33
C GLU A 88 20.43 22.52 5.62
N PRO A 89 21.13 22.65 6.76
CA PRO A 89 20.74 22.04 8.03
C PRO A 89 19.39 22.53 8.59
N THR A 90 18.88 23.66 8.11
CA THR A 90 17.54 24.15 8.49
C THR A 90 16.41 23.41 7.78
N CYS A 91 16.73 22.66 6.71
CA CYS A 91 15.80 21.91 5.88
C CYS A 91 15.83 20.40 6.17
N ILE A 92 15.64 20.00 7.43
CA ILE A 92 15.48 18.59 7.78
C ILE A 92 14.05 18.13 7.53
N THR A 93 13.86 16.87 7.14
CA THR A 93 12.52 16.30 7.02
C THR A 93 12.26 15.29 8.13
N GLY A 94 11.14 15.45 8.82
CA GLY A 94 10.63 14.52 9.83
C GLY A 94 9.48 13.72 9.26
N VAL A 95 9.51 12.39 9.44
CA VAL A 95 8.45 11.51 8.99
C VAL A 95 7.99 10.64 10.15
N MET A 96 6.69 10.72 10.44
CA MET A 96 6.00 9.79 11.32
C MET A 96 5.09 8.91 10.48
N THR A 97 5.18 7.59 10.66
CA THR A 97 4.35 6.62 9.94
C THR A 97 3.77 5.64 10.93
N TRP A 98 2.46 5.39 10.81
CA TRP A 98 1.79 4.29 11.48
C TRP A 98 1.04 3.47 10.44
N VAL A 99 1.19 2.15 10.55
CA VAL A 99 0.51 1.19 9.69
C VAL A 99 0.33 -0.12 10.45
N HIS A 100 -0.79 -0.78 10.21
CA HIS A 100 -1.10 -2.08 10.79
C HIS A 100 -1.86 -2.95 9.79
N GLY A 101 -1.89 -4.25 10.05
CA GLY A 101 -2.52 -5.21 9.16
C GLY A 101 -2.17 -6.65 9.53
N THR A 102 -2.14 -7.51 8.52
CA THR A 102 -1.80 -8.93 8.68
C THR A 102 -0.39 -9.22 8.19
N TYR A 103 0.34 -10.08 8.90
CA TYR A 103 1.63 -10.55 8.45
C TYR A 103 1.64 -12.06 8.25
N GLN A 104 2.51 -12.52 7.37
CA GLN A 104 2.74 -13.94 7.10
C GLN A 104 4.24 -14.22 7.13
N LEU A 105 4.62 -15.23 7.89
CA LEU A 105 5.96 -15.80 7.87
C LEU A 105 5.97 -16.90 6.81
N ILE A 106 6.71 -16.67 5.73
CA ILE A 106 6.77 -17.58 4.59
C ILE A 106 7.85 -18.64 4.83
N ALA A 107 7.63 -19.85 4.32
CA ALA A 107 8.55 -20.99 4.48
C ALA A 107 10.00 -20.72 4.03
N ASN A 108 10.21 -19.75 3.12
CA ASN A 108 11.54 -19.33 2.69
C ASN A 108 12.27 -18.41 3.71
N GLY A 109 11.68 -18.16 4.88
CA GLY A 109 12.21 -17.29 5.93
C GLY A 109 11.89 -15.81 5.75
N SER A 110 11.09 -15.44 4.75
CA SER A 110 10.66 -14.05 4.55
C SER A 110 9.42 -13.69 5.38
N ILE A 111 9.22 -12.40 5.61
CA ILE A 111 8.00 -11.85 6.22
C ILE A 111 7.31 -10.96 5.20
N VAL A 112 6.03 -11.22 4.95
CA VAL A 112 5.16 -10.33 4.17
C VAL A 112 4.19 -9.66 5.12
N MET A 113 4.12 -8.33 5.08
CA MET A 113 3.24 -7.49 5.90
C MET A 113 2.26 -6.74 4.99
N THR A 114 0.99 -7.09 5.07
CA THR A 114 -0.08 -6.53 4.25
C THR A 114 -0.97 -5.62 5.10
N PRO A 115 -1.01 -4.31 4.82
CA PRO A 115 -1.79 -3.34 5.57
C PRO A 115 -3.31 -3.48 5.38
N PHE A 116 -4.09 -3.00 6.35
CA PHE A 116 -5.56 -2.88 6.20
C PHE A 116 -6.01 -1.69 5.33
N GLY A 117 -5.07 -0.83 4.91
CA GLY A 117 -5.34 0.34 4.07
C GLY A 117 -5.68 1.62 4.80
N ASP A 118 -5.71 1.62 6.13
CA ASP A 118 -5.98 2.77 7.00
C ASP A 118 -4.73 3.37 7.63
N GLY A 119 -3.54 2.88 7.28
CA GLY A 119 -2.29 3.50 7.69
C GLY A 119 -2.17 4.94 7.20
N PHE A 120 -1.40 5.75 7.92
CA PHE A 120 -1.13 7.13 7.54
C PHE A 120 0.29 7.53 7.94
N GLN A 121 0.78 8.58 7.29
CA GLN A 121 2.05 9.20 7.62
C GLN A 121 1.94 10.71 7.62
N GLN A 122 2.64 11.33 8.55
CA GLN A 122 2.84 12.76 8.63
C GLN A 122 4.26 13.08 8.15
N VAL A 123 4.35 14.01 7.19
CA VAL A 123 5.63 14.52 6.69
C VAL A 123 5.75 15.98 7.09
N GLN A 124 6.85 16.31 7.74
CA GLN A 124 7.22 17.67 8.13
C GLN A 124 8.49 18.06 7.40
N ASP A 125 8.39 19.08 6.55
CA ASP A 125 9.50 19.61 5.75
C ASP A 125 9.45 21.13 5.79
N PRO A 126 10.28 21.81 6.60
CA PRO A 126 10.22 23.25 6.77
C PRO A 126 10.55 24.04 5.49
N CYS A 127 11.13 23.39 4.46
CA CYS A 127 11.56 24.02 3.22
C CYS A 127 10.71 23.64 2.01
N ALA A 128 9.79 22.69 2.15
CA ALA A 128 8.78 22.40 1.14
C ALA A 128 7.71 23.51 1.09
N ALA A 129 7.00 23.58 -0.04
CA ALA A 129 5.85 24.48 -0.21
C ALA A 129 4.71 24.19 0.79
N VAL A 130 4.57 22.94 1.20
CA VAL A 130 3.65 22.48 2.25
C VAL A 130 4.50 21.89 3.36
N SER A 131 4.58 22.58 4.50
CA SER A 131 5.56 22.25 5.53
C SER A 131 5.16 21.13 6.48
N ASN A 132 3.87 20.80 6.53
CA ASN A 132 3.33 19.73 7.35
C ASN A 132 2.04 19.22 6.70
N PHE A 133 2.00 17.93 6.40
CA PHE A 133 0.80 17.28 5.88
C PHE A 133 0.74 15.82 6.30
N ILE A 134 -0.48 15.30 6.32
CA ILE A 134 -0.79 13.90 6.60
C ILE A 134 -1.38 13.28 5.34
N GLN A 135 -0.92 12.08 5.01
CA GLN A 135 -1.39 11.32 3.86
C GLN A 135 -1.55 9.85 4.23
N LEU A 136 -2.38 9.15 3.46
CA LEU A 136 -2.55 7.70 3.62
C LEU A 136 -1.24 6.98 3.32
N TYR A 137 -1.04 5.86 4.03
CA TYR A 137 0.09 4.97 3.88
C TYR A 137 -0.42 3.53 3.81
N ASN A 138 -0.29 2.92 2.64
CA ASN A 138 -0.85 1.60 2.34
C ASN A 138 0.16 0.74 1.58
N GLU A 139 1.42 0.78 2.01
CA GLU A 139 2.49 0.01 1.38
C GLU A 139 2.60 -1.37 2.02
N THR A 140 2.65 -2.40 1.19
CA THR A 140 2.94 -3.78 1.61
C THR A 140 4.46 -3.93 1.76
N GLU A 141 4.91 -4.45 2.89
CA GLU A 141 6.34 -4.61 3.17
C GLU A 141 6.79 -6.07 3.11
N LEU A 142 7.92 -6.29 2.42
CA LEU A 142 8.60 -7.57 2.35
C LEU A 142 9.96 -7.46 3.03
N TYR A 143 10.18 -8.30 4.03
CA TYR A 143 11.50 -8.57 4.57
C TYR A 143 11.98 -9.91 4.07
N GLN A 144 13.08 -9.93 3.33
CA GLN A 144 13.61 -11.15 2.70
C GLN A 144 13.96 -12.22 3.74
N SER A 145 14.47 -11.80 4.89
CA SER A 145 14.73 -12.69 6.02
C SER A 145 14.63 -11.96 7.35
N TRP A 146 14.47 -12.71 8.42
CA TRP A 146 14.51 -12.22 9.79
C TRP A 146 15.24 -13.22 10.68
N ARG A 147 15.79 -12.77 11.82
CA ARG A 147 16.48 -13.62 12.79
C ARG A 147 16.32 -13.03 14.19
N ILE A 148 16.32 -13.87 15.22
CA ILE A 148 16.28 -13.41 16.61
C ILE A 148 17.46 -14.01 17.36
N PHE A 149 18.27 -13.13 17.93
CA PHE A 149 19.44 -13.48 18.71
C PHE A 149 19.26 -13.02 20.15
N LEU A 150 19.94 -13.67 21.08
CA LEU A 150 20.01 -13.21 22.46
C LEU A 150 21.21 -12.27 22.64
N ASP A 151 20.93 -11.00 22.92
CA ASP A 151 21.94 -10.03 23.31
C ASP A 151 22.25 -10.17 24.82
N PRO A 152 23.52 -10.25 25.24
CA PRO A 152 23.87 -10.40 26.66
C PRO A 152 23.44 -9.25 27.57
N VAL A 153 23.21 -8.05 27.01
CA VAL A 153 22.87 -6.84 27.76
C VAL A 153 21.38 -6.53 27.64
N ASP A 154 20.86 -6.55 26.41
CA ASP A 154 19.50 -6.10 26.12
C ASP A 154 18.46 -7.23 25.99
N GLY A 155 18.89 -8.50 25.98
CA GLY A 155 17.99 -9.64 25.79
C GLY A 155 17.66 -9.91 24.31
N PRO A 156 16.47 -10.44 23.98
CA PRO A 156 16.13 -10.81 22.61
C PRO A 156 16.19 -9.62 21.64
N LYS A 157 16.84 -9.85 20.51
CA LYS A 157 17.10 -8.85 19.47
C LYS A 157 16.67 -9.40 18.11
N LEU A 158 15.68 -8.75 17.50
CA LEU A 158 15.16 -9.05 16.18
C LEU A 158 15.93 -8.26 15.12
N HIS A 159 16.49 -8.99 14.15
CA HIS A 159 17.10 -8.44 12.94
C HIS A 159 16.18 -8.74 11.76
N LEU A 160 15.80 -7.69 11.03
CA LEU A 160 15.09 -7.84 9.76
C LEU A 160 16.02 -7.43 8.61
N PHE A 161 15.86 -8.07 7.47
CA PHE A 161 16.60 -7.76 6.25
C PHE A 161 15.60 -7.32 5.19
N GLN A 162 15.84 -6.15 4.59
CA GLN A 162 15.00 -5.59 3.54
C GLN A 162 14.99 -6.51 2.31
N PHE A 163 14.19 -6.16 1.29
CA PHE A 163 14.06 -6.94 0.06
C PHE A 163 15.41 -7.14 -0.69
N ASP A 164 16.36 -6.21 -0.51
CA ASP A 164 17.71 -6.23 -1.09
C ASP A 164 18.74 -6.93 -0.20
N GLY A 165 18.32 -7.47 0.95
CA GLY A 165 19.19 -8.08 1.95
C GLY A 165 19.88 -7.08 2.88
N SER A 166 19.69 -5.78 2.71
CA SER A 166 20.26 -4.77 3.61
C SER A 166 19.61 -4.88 5.00
N PRO A 167 20.39 -4.95 6.09
CA PRO A 167 19.84 -5.04 7.43
C PRO A 167 19.11 -3.74 7.81
N VAL A 168 17.96 -3.86 8.47
CA VAL A 168 17.38 -2.72 9.19
C VAL A 168 18.08 -2.52 10.53
N ALA A 169 17.86 -1.36 11.15
CA ALA A 169 18.34 -1.10 12.51
C ALA A 169 17.90 -2.22 13.48
N PRO A 170 18.78 -2.73 14.35
CA PRO A 170 18.44 -3.79 15.29
C PRO A 170 17.24 -3.41 16.17
N GLN A 171 16.33 -4.37 16.37
CA GLN A 171 15.12 -4.19 17.16
C GLN A 171 15.29 -4.95 18.48
N PHE A 172 15.14 -4.28 19.61
CA PHE A 172 15.19 -4.88 20.93
C PHE A 172 13.78 -5.21 21.42
N GLN A 173 13.59 -6.37 22.03
CA GLN A 173 12.29 -6.69 22.61
C GLN A 173 12.03 -5.79 23.82
N ILE A 174 10.94 -5.02 23.77
CA ILE A 174 10.51 -4.16 24.88
C ILE A 174 9.35 -4.77 25.67
N SER A 175 8.61 -5.70 25.05
CA SER A 175 7.53 -6.46 25.69
C SER A 175 7.37 -7.81 25.00
N ALA A 176 7.23 -8.89 25.77
CA ALA A 176 6.88 -10.21 25.23
C ALA A 176 5.42 -10.28 24.76
N THR A 177 4.55 -9.41 25.30
CA THR A 177 3.17 -9.25 24.86
C THR A 177 3.10 -8.17 23.77
N PRO A 178 2.37 -8.40 22.66
CA PRO A 178 2.14 -7.37 21.67
C PRO A 178 1.38 -6.18 22.27
N ASN A 179 1.89 -4.98 22.03
CA ASN A 179 1.20 -3.72 22.27
C ASN A 179 0.90 -3.09 20.91
N MET A 180 -0.36 -2.97 20.52
CA MET A 180 -0.79 -2.38 19.24
C MET A 180 -2.22 -1.88 19.34
N LEU A 181 -2.66 -1.07 18.39
CA LEU A 181 -4.07 -0.68 18.25
C LEU A 181 -4.94 -1.87 17.80
N PRO A 182 -6.28 -1.77 17.84
CA PRO A 182 -7.15 -2.90 17.52
C PRO A 182 -6.94 -3.43 16.10
N THR A 183 -6.92 -4.77 15.95
CA THR A 183 -6.57 -5.53 14.75
C THR A 183 -7.70 -5.58 13.70
N GLN A 184 -8.26 -4.42 13.38
CA GLN A 184 -9.32 -4.24 12.39
C GLN A 184 -9.12 -2.91 11.67
N SER A 185 -9.76 -2.69 10.52
CA SER A 185 -9.75 -1.37 9.90
C SER A 185 -10.38 -0.32 10.83
N LEU A 186 -9.63 0.73 11.15
CA LEU A 186 -9.98 1.79 12.11
C LEU A 186 -10.47 3.07 11.43
N ILE A 187 -10.20 3.22 10.14
CA ILE A 187 -10.65 4.35 9.34
C ILE A 187 -11.49 3.80 8.20
N ASN A 188 -12.74 4.25 8.12
CA ASN A 188 -13.60 3.92 7.02
C ASN A 188 -13.15 4.75 5.81
N ASN A 189 -12.12 4.26 5.13
CA ASN A 189 -11.76 4.77 3.82
C ASN A 189 -12.93 4.37 2.92
N THR A 190 -13.88 5.29 2.76
CA THR A 190 -14.67 5.29 1.54
C THR A 190 -13.63 5.46 0.44
N ALA A 191 -13.16 4.32 -0.08
CA ALA A 191 -12.61 4.29 -1.40
C ALA A 191 -13.58 5.13 -2.21
N SER A 192 -13.09 6.19 -2.84
CA SER A 192 -13.73 6.66 -4.04
C SER A 192 -13.67 5.46 -4.97
N ASP A 193 -14.65 4.57 -4.81
CA ASP A 193 -15.00 3.56 -5.78
C ASP A 193 -15.07 4.37 -7.05
N SER A 194 -14.08 4.10 -7.90
CA SER A 194 -13.94 4.78 -9.17
C SER A 194 -15.23 4.45 -9.87
N GLY A 195 -16.17 5.40 -9.80
CA GLY A 195 -17.58 5.14 -10.01
C GLY A 195 -17.67 4.29 -11.25
N SER A 196 -18.27 3.10 -11.11
CA SER A 196 -18.51 2.18 -12.21
C SER A 196 -18.75 3.04 -13.44
N LEU A 197 -17.90 2.92 -14.46
CA LEU A 197 -18.07 3.64 -15.72
C LEU A 197 -19.41 3.17 -16.31
N GLN A 198 -20.51 3.75 -15.83
CA GLN A 198 -21.75 3.77 -16.56
C GLN A 198 -21.42 4.64 -17.75
N SER A 199 -21.21 3.97 -18.88
CA SER A 199 -21.21 4.55 -20.21
C SER A 199 -22.32 5.59 -20.28
N ARG A 200 -21.95 6.86 -20.05
CA ARG A 200 -22.87 7.97 -20.21
C ARG A 200 -22.92 8.20 -21.71
N SER A 201 -23.85 7.50 -22.37
CA SER A 201 -24.20 7.71 -23.76
C SER A 201 -24.46 9.21 -23.95
N GLN A 202 -23.49 9.90 -24.56
CA GLN A 202 -23.65 11.29 -24.97
C GLN A 202 -24.61 11.32 -26.15
N THR A 203 -25.90 11.52 -25.88
CA THR A 203 -26.83 11.96 -26.91
C THR A 203 -26.45 13.38 -27.33
N LYS A 204 -25.87 13.48 -28.52
CA LYS A 204 -25.57 14.70 -29.26
C LYS A 204 -26.83 15.57 -29.34
N ARG A 205 -26.92 16.62 -28.53
CA ARG A 205 -27.92 17.67 -28.74
C ARG A 205 -27.43 18.54 -29.89
N SER A 206 -27.93 18.26 -31.10
CA SER A 206 -27.80 19.19 -32.22
C SER A 206 -28.63 20.43 -31.89
N GLY A 207 -27.98 21.59 -31.95
CA GLY A 207 -28.65 22.88 -31.84
C GLY A 207 -29.28 23.26 -33.17
N GLY A 208 -30.54 23.66 -33.11
CA GLY A 208 -31.15 24.57 -34.08
C GLY A 208 -31.71 23.94 -35.36
N GLU A 209 -32.77 23.13 -35.24
CA GLU A 209 -33.64 22.83 -36.38
C GLU A 209 -34.95 23.61 -36.24
N ARG A 210 -35.17 24.52 -37.21
CA ARG A 210 -36.42 25.26 -37.38
C ARG A 210 -37.52 24.26 -37.74
N ALA A 211 -38.46 24.06 -36.82
CA ALA A 211 -39.64 23.23 -37.04
C ALA A 211 -40.51 23.82 -38.16
N TRP A 212 -40.65 23.09 -39.26
CA TRP A 212 -41.70 23.32 -40.25
C TRP A 212 -42.93 22.50 -39.85
N THR A 213 -44.01 23.17 -39.50
CA THR A 213 -45.33 22.56 -39.25
C THR A 213 -46.14 22.45 -40.55
N PRO A 214 -46.92 21.37 -40.75
CA PRO A 214 -47.58 21.09 -42.03
C PRO A 214 -48.94 21.79 -42.19
N THR A 215 -49.04 23.08 -41.84
CA THR A 215 -50.25 23.91 -42.03
C THR A 215 -49.97 25.06 -42.99
N GLY A 216 -49.67 24.72 -44.25
CA GLY A 216 -49.41 25.72 -45.28
C GLY A 216 -49.18 25.10 -46.66
N VAL A 217 -50.00 24.14 -47.08
CA VAL A 217 -50.04 23.70 -48.48
C VAL A 217 -50.85 24.75 -49.25
N GLY A 218 -50.17 25.62 -49.98
CA GLY A 218 -50.82 26.57 -50.89
C GLY A 218 -49.84 27.53 -51.52
N ALA A 219 -49.56 27.32 -52.82
CA ALA A 219 -48.87 28.22 -53.75
C ALA A 219 -47.33 28.32 -53.52
N LEU A 220 -46.44 28.18 -54.51
CA LEU A 220 -46.52 28.44 -55.93
C LEU A 220 -45.63 27.47 -56.72
N LEU A 221 -46.16 27.00 -57.85
CA LEU A 221 -45.38 26.61 -59.03
C LEU A 221 -44.73 27.86 -59.65
N VAL A 222 -43.54 27.73 -60.24
CA VAL A 222 -43.17 28.25 -61.58
C VAL A 222 -41.66 28.03 -61.82
N SER A 223 -41.40 27.11 -62.75
CA SER A 223 -40.32 26.98 -63.74
C SER A 223 -39.09 27.90 -63.71
N LEU A 224 -37.91 27.32 -63.97
CA LEU A 224 -37.25 27.42 -65.29
C LEU A 224 -36.02 26.50 -65.40
N VAL A 225 -36.04 25.70 -66.46
CA VAL A 225 -34.95 24.91 -67.03
C VAL A 225 -34.09 25.82 -67.91
N THR A 226 -32.76 25.79 -67.78
CA THR A 226 -31.75 25.96 -68.86
C THR A 226 -30.38 25.50 -68.32
N VAL A 227 -29.83 24.36 -68.76
CA VAL A 227 -28.90 24.13 -69.88
C VAL A 227 -27.55 24.85 -69.73
N GLY A 228 -26.44 24.08 -69.73
CA GLY A 228 -25.13 24.62 -70.11
C GLY A 228 -23.93 23.85 -69.55
N ALA A 229 -23.22 23.14 -70.43
CA ALA A 229 -22.07 22.27 -70.17
C ALA A 229 -20.70 22.99 -70.19
N ALA A 230 -19.65 22.19 -69.92
CA ALA A 230 -18.22 22.39 -70.23
C ALA A 230 -17.42 23.29 -69.27
N SER A 231 -16.11 23.16 -69.05
CA SER A 231 -15.08 22.13 -69.25
C SER A 231 -13.80 22.68 -68.57
N LEU A 232 -12.98 21.78 -68.05
CA LEU A 232 -11.50 21.75 -68.06
C LEU A 232 -10.65 23.05 -68.30
N ILE A 233 -9.60 23.15 -67.47
CA ILE A 233 -8.30 23.86 -67.59
C ILE A 233 -8.20 25.23 -66.92
N LEU A 234 -7.51 25.23 -65.76
CA LEU A 234 -6.19 25.88 -65.62
C LEU A 234 -5.35 25.11 -64.60
#